data_AF-A0A958C8X1-F1
#
_entry.id   AF-A0A958C8X1-F1
#
_cell.length_a   1.000
_cell.length_b   1.000
_cell.length_c   1.000
_cell.angle_alpha   90.00
_cell.angle_beta   90.00
_cell.angle_gamma   90.00
#
_symmetry.space_group_name_H-M   'P 1'
#
loop_
_entity.id
_entity.type
_entity.pdbx_description
1 polymer ?
#
loop_
_entity_poly.entity_id
_entity_poly.type
_entity_poly.pdbx_seq_one_letter_code
_entity_poly.pdbx_strand_id
1 'polypeptide(L)'
;ADGAVGHDWSVSVRPLAGDTPIDSPGGGIVQVDAANPVHGTYPTSRWSTGEIVADDYWLALPPGVVADGVEVVVYRQGSDGAFDNLAVVRLARRDS
;
A
#
# COMPACT_ATOMS: atom_id res chain seq x y z
N ALA A 1 -17.29 -6.99 -22.57
CA ALA A 1 -17.14 -7.89 -21.41
C ALA A 1 -16.04 -7.26 -20.58
N ASP A 2 -16.43 -6.38 -19.66
CA ASP A 2 -15.50 -5.44 -19.03
C ASP A 2 -14.78 -6.10 -17.86
N GLY A 3 -13.52 -6.46 -18.11
CA GLY A 3 -12.36 -6.25 -17.23
C GLY A 3 -12.50 -6.45 -15.73
N ALA A 4 -13.14 -7.53 -15.27
CA ALA A 4 -13.05 -7.91 -13.86
C ALA A 4 -11.59 -8.22 -13.48
N VAL A 5 -11.14 -7.76 -12.31
CA VAL A 5 -9.80 -8.09 -11.80
C VAL A 5 -9.79 -9.59 -11.47
N GLY A 6 -8.98 -10.37 -12.19
CA GLY A 6 -8.98 -11.84 -12.07
C GLY A 6 -8.43 -12.38 -10.74
N HIS A 7 -7.84 -11.53 -9.91
CA HIS A 7 -7.25 -11.86 -8.61
C HIS A 7 -7.44 -10.73 -7.60
N ASP A 8 -7.42 -11.07 -6.31
CA ASP A 8 -7.34 -10.07 -5.25
C ASP A 8 -5.92 -9.58 -5.06
N TRP A 9 -5.76 -8.26 -4.92
CA TRP A 9 -4.49 -7.59 -4.69
C TRP A 9 -4.45 -6.98 -3.30
N SER A 10 -3.33 -7.21 -2.61
CA SER A 10 -2.99 -6.57 -1.35
C SER A 10 -2.40 -5.19 -1.58
N VAL A 11 -2.45 -4.35 -0.54
CA VAL A 11 -1.85 -3.02 -0.52
C VAL A 11 -0.83 -2.96 0.61
N SER A 12 0.37 -2.45 0.31
CA SER A 12 1.39 -2.07 1.30
C SER A 12 1.57 -0.57 1.26
N VAL A 13 1.49 0.11 2.40
CA VAL A 13 1.73 1.55 2.52
C VAL A 13 2.93 1.80 3.42
N ARG A 14 3.92 2.53 2.90
CA ARG A 14 5.21 2.81 3.56
C ARG A 14 5.42 4.32 3.64
N PRO A 15 5.61 4.89 4.83
CA PRO A 15 5.97 6.29 4.94
C PRO A 15 7.42 6.49 4.46
N LEU A 16 7.65 7.60 3.76
CA LEU A 16 8.94 7.98 3.21
C LEU A 16 9.50 9.22 3.92
N ALA A 17 10.83 9.29 3.99
CA ALA A 17 11.58 10.51 4.18
C ALA A 17 12.43 10.74 2.92
N GLY A 18 12.04 11.70 2.09
CA GLY A 18 12.45 11.80 0.69
C GLY A 18 11.97 10.58 -0.11
N ASP A 19 12.90 9.86 -0.75
CA ASP A 19 12.61 8.65 -1.53
C ASP A 19 12.83 7.35 -0.76
N THR A 20 13.20 7.44 0.52
CA THR A 20 13.61 6.29 1.33
C THR A 20 12.51 5.89 2.33
N PRO A 21 12.09 4.60 2.36
CA PRO A 21 11.22 4.11 3.42
C PRO A 21 11.81 4.33 4.80
N ILE A 22 10.98 4.75 5.75
CA ILE A 22 11.41 4.98 7.13
C ILE A 22 11.66 3.64 7.82
N ASP A 23 12.82 3.52 8.47
CA ASP A 23 13.17 2.35 9.28
C ASP A 23 12.29 2.22 10.52
N SER A 24 11.95 0.98 10.87
CA SER A 24 11.26 0.65 12.12
C SER A 24 12.28 0.40 13.24
N PRO A 25 12.03 0.86 14.49
CA PRO A 25 12.89 0.55 15.63
C PRO A 25 13.02 -0.95 15.93
N GLY A 26 12.04 -1.76 15.49
CA GLY A 26 12.06 -3.21 15.61
C GLY A 26 12.84 -3.94 14.51
N GLY A 27 13.48 -3.20 13.60
CA GLY A 27 14.12 -3.72 12.40
C GLY A 27 13.17 -3.73 11.20
N GLY A 28 13.76 -3.68 10.00
CA GLY A 28 13.03 -3.49 8.75
C GLY A 28 12.49 -2.06 8.62
N ILE A 29 11.41 -1.90 7.84
CA ILE A 29 10.80 -0.61 7.54
C ILE A 29 9.42 -0.49 8.20
N VAL A 30 8.98 0.74 8.45
CA VAL A 30 7.58 1.02 8.78
C VAL A 30 6.73 0.72 7.56
N GLN A 31 5.73 -0.15 7.72
CA GLN A 31 4.74 -0.43 6.69
C GLN A 31 3.45 -0.93 7.32
N VAL A 32 2.35 -0.74 6.61
CA VAL A 32 1.06 -1.39 6.89
C VAL A 32 0.66 -2.18 5.66
N ASP A 33 0.39 -3.47 5.84
CA ASP A 33 -0.10 -4.35 4.80
C ASP A 33 -1.58 -4.68 5.04
N ALA A 34 -2.38 -4.58 3.99
CA ALA A 34 -3.78 -4.97 3.97
C ALA A 34 -4.01 -5.97 2.85
N ALA A 35 -4.63 -7.11 3.17
CA ALA A 35 -4.91 -8.16 2.19
C ALA A 35 -5.89 -7.71 1.10
N ASN A 36 -6.71 -6.70 1.38
CA ASN A 36 -7.60 -6.05 0.43
C ASN A 36 -7.77 -4.56 0.80
N PRO A 37 -8.26 -3.71 -0.11
CA PRO A 37 -8.73 -2.37 0.21
C PRO A 37 -9.90 -2.33 1.20
N VAL A 38 -10.19 -1.13 1.72
CA VAL A 38 -11.22 -0.83 2.73
C VAL A 38 -10.94 -1.62 4.00
N HIS A 39 -9.78 -1.37 4.60
CA HIS A 39 -9.29 -2.08 5.79
C HIS A 39 -9.34 -3.62 5.68
N GLY A 40 -9.07 -4.18 4.50
CA GLY A 40 -9.10 -5.62 4.26
C GLY A 40 -10.46 -6.22 3.91
N THR A 41 -11.52 -5.40 3.82
CA THR A 41 -12.90 -5.92 3.73
C THR A 41 -13.49 -5.91 2.32
N TYR A 42 -12.89 -5.18 1.37
CA TYR A 42 -13.42 -5.08 0.01
C TYR A 42 -12.43 -5.57 -1.06
N PRO A 43 -12.53 -6.86 -1.46
CA PRO A 43 -11.59 -7.48 -2.38
C PRO A 43 -11.62 -6.89 -3.79
N THR A 44 -10.46 -6.75 -4.43
CA THR A 44 -10.34 -6.11 -5.75
C THR A 44 -11.02 -6.88 -6.87
N SER A 45 -11.22 -8.19 -6.73
CA SER A 45 -12.00 -9.02 -7.65
C SER A 45 -13.48 -8.64 -7.75
N ARG A 46 -14.00 -7.87 -6.77
CA ARG A 46 -15.38 -7.33 -6.80
C ARG A 46 -15.49 -5.98 -7.48
N TRP A 47 -14.36 -5.35 -7.81
CA TRP A 47 -14.37 -4.02 -8.37
C TRP A 47 -14.95 -4.03 -9.78
N SER A 48 -15.76 -3.02 -10.07
CA SER A 48 -16.17 -2.70 -11.43
C SER A 48 -15.11 -1.83 -12.11
N THR A 49 -14.98 -1.95 -13.43
CA THR A 49 -14.09 -1.06 -14.19
C THR A 49 -14.47 0.41 -13.96
N GLY A 50 -13.49 1.23 -13.57
CA GLY A 50 -13.68 2.66 -13.29
C GLY A 50 -14.22 2.97 -11.89
N GLU A 51 -14.49 1.97 -11.05
CA GLU A 51 -14.86 2.17 -9.65
C GLU A 51 -13.72 2.86 -8.88
N ILE A 52 -14.09 3.85 -8.05
CA ILE A 52 -13.17 4.51 -7.12
C ILE A 52 -13.48 3.99 -5.73
N VAL A 53 -12.48 3.35 -5.13
CA VAL A 53 -12.55 2.83 -3.76
C VAL A 53 -11.62 3.66 -2.88
N ALA A 54 -12.15 4.15 -1.75
CA ALA A 54 -11.39 4.90 -0.76
C ALA A 54 -10.97 3.98 0.39
N ASP A 55 -9.82 4.27 0.99
CA ASP A 55 -9.25 3.54 2.11
C ASP A 55 -8.35 4.49 2.91
N ASP A 56 -8.19 4.24 4.20
CA ASP A 56 -7.37 5.05 5.10
C ASP A 56 -6.40 4.19 5.91
N TYR A 57 -5.18 4.69 6.04
CA TYR A 57 -4.05 3.99 6.64
C TYR A 57 -3.45 4.82 7.76
N TRP A 58 -3.30 4.21 8.93
CA TRP A 58 -2.64 4.80 10.08
C TRP A 58 -1.18 4.34 10.14
N LEU A 59 -0.25 5.25 9.90
CA LEU A 59 1.18 4.96 9.90
C LEU A 59 1.81 5.44 11.21
N ALA A 60 2.25 4.49 12.04
CA ALA A 60 2.96 4.80 13.29
C ALA A 60 4.43 5.13 12.98
N LEU A 61 4.79 6.41 13.13
CA LEU A 61 6.17 6.87 12.90
C LEU A 61 7.01 6.77 14.18
N PRO A 62 8.32 6.48 14.06
CA PRO A 62 9.24 6.55 15.19
C PRO A 62 9.30 7.97 15.76
N PRO A 63 9.57 8.14 17.07
CA PRO A 63 9.67 9.46 17.69
C PRO A 63 10.70 10.35 16.99
N GLY A 64 10.31 11.58 16.65
CA GLY A 64 11.18 12.57 16.00
C GLY A 64 11.38 12.37 14.49
N VAL A 65 10.80 11.32 13.90
CA VAL A 65 10.80 11.12 12.44
C VAL A 65 9.60 11.84 11.83
N VAL A 66 9.85 12.57 10.74
CA VAL A 66 8.80 13.22 9.94
C VAL A 66 8.77 12.57 8.57
N ALA A 67 7.60 12.07 8.19
CA ALA A 67 7.38 11.59 6.83
C ALA A 67 6.95 12.75 5.93
N ASP A 68 7.54 12.83 4.74
CA ASP A 68 7.23 13.80 3.70
C ASP A 68 6.66 13.14 2.44
N GLY A 69 6.41 11.83 2.49
CA GLY A 69 5.77 11.10 1.41
C GLY A 69 5.30 9.71 1.83
N VAL A 70 4.70 9.00 0.88
CA VAL A 70 4.33 7.60 1.00
C VAL A 70 4.67 6.84 -0.28
N GLU A 71 5.14 5.60 -0.14
CA GLU A 71 5.13 4.60 -1.20
C GLU A 71 3.94 3.67 -0.98
N VAL A 72 3.13 3.50 -2.02
CA VAL A 72 2.03 2.54 -2.06
C VAL A 72 2.41 1.46 -3.06
N VAL A 73 2.42 0.21 -2.59
CA VAL A 73 2.66 -0.98 -3.41
C VAL A 73 1.36 -1.76 -3.49
N VAL A 74 0.93 -2.07 -4.71
CA VAL A 74 -0.16 -3.03 -4.96
C VAL A 74 0.49 -4.34 -5.39
N TYR A 75 0.29 -5.38 -4.59
CA TYR A 75 1.04 -6.63 -4.74
C TYR A 75 0.18 -7.85 -4.46
N ARG A 76 0.69 -9.00 -4.88
CA ARG A 76 0.23 -10.31 -4.41
C ARG A 76 1.45 -11.15 -4.06
N GLN A 77 1.26 -12.10 -3.15
CA GLN A 77 2.29 -13.10 -2.84
C GLN A 77 1.89 -14.44 -3.47
N GLY A 78 2.76 -14.97 -4.32
CA GLY A 78 2.63 -16.30 -4.90
C GLY A 78 2.76 -17.40 -3.85
N SER A 79 2.31 -18.61 -4.19
CA SER A 79 2.43 -19.78 -3.31
C SER A 79 3.86 -20.21 -3.04
N ASP A 80 4.80 -19.78 -3.88
CA ASP A 80 6.25 -19.94 -3.73
C ASP A 80 6.88 -18.88 -2.82
N GLY A 81 6.08 -17.95 -2.30
CA GLY A 81 6.52 -16.84 -1.46
C GLY A 81 7.04 -15.63 -2.24
N ALA A 82 7.11 -15.69 -3.57
CA ALA A 82 7.52 -14.57 -4.41
C ALA A 82 6.45 -13.47 -4.41
N PHE A 83 6.87 -12.22 -4.57
CA PHE A 83 5.97 -11.08 -4.67
C PHE A 83 5.82 -10.64 -6.12
N ASP A 84 4.59 -10.59 -6.61
CA ASP A 84 4.24 -9.94 -7.87
C ASP A 84 3.71 -8.54 -7.56
N ASN A 85 4.42 -7.50 -8.00
CA ASN A 85 3.97 -6.12 -7.85
C ASN A 85 3.20 -5.70 -9.10
N LEU A 86 1.93 -5.34 -8.94
CA LEU A 86 1.12 -4.72 -9.99
C LEU A 86 1.53 -3.26 -10.20
N ALA A 87 1.71 -2.53 -9.11
CA ALA A 87 2.04 -1.10 -9.14
C ALA A 87 2.86 -0.70 -7.92
N VAL A 88 3.73 0.29 -8.13
CA VAL A 88 4.43 1.03 -7.08
C VAL A 88 4.25 2.51 -7.39
N VAL A 89 3.67 3.25 -6.45
CA VAL A 89 3.41 4.68 -6.58
C VAL A 89 4.03 5.40 -5.40
N ARG A 90 4.82 6.45 -5.67
CA ARG A 90 5.32 7.35 -4.63
C ARG A 90 4.59 8.67 -4.72
N LEU A 91 4.12 9.15 -3.57
CA LEU A 91 3.40 10.40 -3.45
C LEU A 91 4.12 11.27 -2.41
N ALA A 92 4.51 12.47 -2.81
CA ALA A 92 4.97 13.47 -1.86
C ALA A 92 3.77 14.03 -1.08
N ARG A 93 3.99 14.32 0.21
CA ARG A 93 3.06 15.08 1.02
C ARG A 93 2.92 16.46 0.38
N ARG A 94 1.69 16.85 0.04
CA ARG A 94 1.44 18.19 -0.45
C ARG A 94 1.56 19.15 0.73
N ASP A 95 2.31 20.22 0.55
CA ASP A 95 2.30 21.33 1.49
C ASP A 95 0.93 22.02 1.39
N SER A 96 0.24 22.09 2.54
CA SER A 96 -1.07 22.71 2.69
C SER A 96 -1.00 24.23 2.72
#